data_AF-A0A832DBB6-F1
#
_entry.id   AF-A0A832DBB6-F1
#
_cell.length_a   1.000
_cell.length_b   1.000
_cell.length_c   1.000
_cell.angle_alpha   90.00
_cell.angle_beta   90.00
_cell.angle_gamma   90.00
#
_symmetry.space_group_name_H-M   'P 1'
#
loop_
_entity.id
_entity.type
_entity.pdbx_description
1 polymer ?
#
loop_
_entity_poly.entity_id
_entity_poly.type
_entity_poly.pdbx_seq_one_letter_code
_entity_poly.pdbx_strand_id
1 'polypeptide(L)'
;MWFAYELTGSYEETPQNMLGNAARDRRWCQGNLQHSMLVFAKGLRGISRIHLILGIFGYLCSPLWLAFLLVYNWIRISYVRSGLSEIVVHPFTPYLNLTANQHAFLIFALCMGIILFPKLLAIAYLLINPQVREQFGGLAKAISSVIIETVFSALVAPINMLWHSWFVITNLFGMTVSWIPIRRSAIQVRFLEAVPALLPHTVIGLIWGYIIWKYDRVAFLVVFYPFSSD
;
A
#
# COMPACT_ATOMS: atom_id res chain seq x y z
N MET A 1 14.30 1.45 11.20
CA MET A 1 15.29 0.68 11.97
C MET A 1 14.53 -0.09 13.06
N TRP A 2 14.16 -1.35 12.81
CA TRP A 2 13.46 -2.25 13.77
C TRP A 2 14.00 -3.69 13.71
N PHE A 3 15.14 -3.90 13.04
CA PHE A 3 15.73 -5.22 12.83
C PHE A 3 16.91 -5.52 13.77
N ALA A 4 17.22 -4.64 14.72
CA ALA A 4 18.30 -4.81 15.67
C ALA A 4 17.81 -4.45 17.09
N TYR A 5 16.94 -5.30 17.64
CA TYR A 5 16.41 -5.13 19.01
C TYR A 5 17.50 -5.20 20.09
N GLU A 6 18.67 -5.74 19.74
CA GLU A 6 19.84 -5.87 20.61
C GLU A 6 20.67 -4.57 20.69
N LEU A 7 20.49 -3.64 19.75
CA LEU A 7 21.18 -2.35 19.78
C LEU A 7 20.44 -1.39 20.73
N THR A 8 20.89 -1.37 21.98
CA THR A 8 20.53 -0.32 22.93
C THR A 8 21.13 1.02 22.46
N GLY A 9 20.29 2.05 22.25
CA GLY A 9 20.77 3.41 21.96
C GLY A 9 20.31 4.07 20.65
N SER A 10 19.42 3.46 19.86
CA SER A 10 18.75 4.22 18.80
C SER A 10 17.68 5.12 19.41
N TYR A 11 18.04 6.38 19.67
CA TYR A 11 17.11 7.45 20.08
C TYR A 11 16.25 7.97 18.90
N GLU A 12 16.17 7.21 17.80
CA GLU A 12 15.37 7.58 16.64
C GLU A 12 13.90 7.26 16.89
N GLU A 13 13.17 8.25 17.43
CA GLU A 13 11.73 8.15 17.62
C GLU A 13 10.99 8.16 16.28
N THR A 14 10.00 7.29 16.14
CA THR A 14 9.10 7.34 14.99
C THR A 14 8.19 8.57 15.06
N PRO A 15 7.78 9.15 13.92
CA PRO A 15 6.79 10.20 13.89
C PRO A 15 5.54 9.79 14.69
N GLN A 16 5.10 10.68 15.59
CA GLN A 16 4.03 10.41 16.55
C GLN A 16 2.62 10.43 15.91
N ASN A 17 2.51 10.84 14.64
CA ASN A 17 1.25 10.87 13.91
C ASN A 17 1.47 10.63 12.40
N MET A 18 0.37 10.31 11.72
CA MET A 18 0.35 9.95 10.29
C MET A 18 0.85 11.07 9.37
N LEU A 19 0.58 12.34 9.71
CA LEU A 19 1.04 13.51 8.95
C LEU A 19 2.56 13.70 9.08
N GLY A 20 3.11 13.51 10.27
CA GLY A 20 4.55 13.51 10.51
C GLY A 20 5.25 12.38 9.76
N ASN A 21 4.61 11.21 9.67
CA ASN A 21 5.09 10.12 8.82
C ASN A 21 5.11 10.52 7.34
N ALA A 22 4.01 11.09 6.83
CA ALA A 22 3.94 11.56 5.45
C ALA A 22 4.99 12.64 5.11
N ALA A 23 5.24 13.58 6.03
CA ALA A 23 6.27 14.60 5.86
C ALA A 23 7.70 14.00 5.85
N ARG A 24 7.94 12.95 6.63
CA ARG A 24 9.19 12.17 6.57
C ARG A 24 9.31 11.46 5.22
N ASP A 25 8.27 10.74 4.82
CA ASP A 25 8.22 10.00 3.56
C ASP A 25 8.40 10.91 2.35
N ARG A 26 7.90 12.16 2.40
CA ARG A 26 8.12 13.14 1.34
C ARG A 26 9.60 13.45 1.12
N ARG A 27 10.39 13.58 2.19
CA ARG A 27 11.84 13.81 2.11
C ARG A 27 12.58 12.56 1.62
N TRP A 28 12.17 11.39 2.12
CA TRP A 28 12.73 10.11 1.69
C TRP A 28 12.43 9.82 0.23
N CYS A 29 11.23 10.15 -0.25
CA CYS A 29 10.84 10.04 -1.65
C CYS A 29 11.75 10.89 -2.53
N GLN A 30 11.94 12.18 -2.19
CA GLN A 30 12.86 13.05 -2.93
C GLN A 30 14.29 12.48 -2.99
N GLY A 31 14.85 12.05 -1.85
CA GLY A 31 16.19 11.45 -1.81
C GLY A 31 16.30 10.17 -2.62
N ASN A 32 15.30 9.28 -2.52
CA ASN A 32 15.28 8.04 -3.30
C ASN A 32 15.15 8.31 -4.81
N LEU A 33 14.34 9.29 -5.22
CA LEU A 33 14.22 9.66 -6.63
C LEU A 33 15.50 10.31 -7.17
N GLN A 34 16.28 11.01 -6.36
CA GLN A 34 17.61 11.52 -6.75
C GLN A 34 18.59 10.38 -7.06
N HIS A 35 18.45 9.21 -6.42
CA HIS A 35 19.27 8.05 -6.72
C HIS A 35 19.12 7.55 -8.17
N SER A 36 18.07 7.93 -8.89
CA SER A 36 17.93 7.63 -10.33
C SER A 36 19.14 8.11 -11.14
N MET A 37 19.75 9.23 -10.74
CA MET A 37 20.98 9.78 -11.36
C MET A 37 22.21 8.91 -11.09
N LEU A 38 22.20 8.09 -10.03
CA LEU A 38 23.33 7.27 -9.60
C LEU A 38 23.24 5.82 -10.07
N VAL A 39 22.07 5.33 -10.50
CA VAL A 39 21.88 3.93 -10.92
C VAL A 39 22.91 3.50 -11.99
N PHE A 40 23.25 4.42 -12.91
CA PHE A 40 24.20 4.18 -14.00
C PHE A 40 25.62 4.71 -13.73
N ALA A 41 25.92 5.14 -12.50
CA ALA A 41 27.25 5.61 -12.15
C ALA A 41 28.30 4.49 -12.28
N LYS A 42 29.48 4.84 -12.81
CA LYS A 42 30.62 3.93 -12.94
C LYS A 42 31.17 3.61 -11.54
N GLY A 43 31.61 2.37 -11.34
CA GLY A 43 32.19 1.89 -10.08
C GLY A 43 31.21 1.34 -9.04
N LEU A 44 29.89 1.44 -9.26
CA LEU A 44 28.89 0.80 -8.39
C LEU A 44 28.76 -0.70 -8.67
N ARG A 45 28.80 -1.50 -7.60
CA ARG A 45 28.48 -2.94 -7.64
C ARG A 45 27.02 -3.15 -8.01
N GLY A 46 26.72 -4.26 -8.69
CA GLY A 46 25.36 -4.60 -9.12
C GLY A 46 24.34 -4.64 -7.97
N ILE A 47 24.72 -5.20 -6.82
CA ILE A 47 23.85 -5.26 -5.64
C ILE A 47 23.49 -3.86 -5.10
N SER A 48 24.43 -2.92 -5.14
CA SER A 48 24.18 -1.53 -4.75
C SER A 48 23.17 -0.88 -5.69
N ARG A 49 23.25 -1.15 -7.00
CA ARG A 49 22.26 -0.67 -7.98
C ARG A 49 20.87 -1.23 -7.70
N ILE A 50 20.77 -2.53 -7.39
CA ILE A 50 19.50 -3.15 -7.00
C ILE A 50 18.91 -2.43 -5.79
N HIS A 51 19.72 -2.12 -4.77
CA HIS A 51 19.25 -1.38 -3.60
C HIS A 51 18.72 0.02 -3.95
N LEU A 52 19.43 0.76 -4.81
CA LEU A 52 18.96 2.08 -5.29
C LEU A 52 17.64 1.95 -6.06
N ILE A 53 17.52 0.96 -6.95
CA ILE A 53 16.31 0.68 -7.73
C ILE A 53 15.15 0.34 -6.79
N LEU A 54 15.35 -0.53 -5.80
CA LEU A 54 14.32 -0.88 -4.82
C LEU A 54 13.87 0.35 -4.01
N GLY A 55 14.79 1.24 -3.64
CA GLY A 55 14.46 2.52 -3.00
C GLY A 55 13.61 3.43 -3.87
N ILE A 56 13.93 3.55 -5.16
CA ILE A 56 13.15 4.31 -6.15
C ILE A 56 11.74 3.72 -6.30
N PHE A 57 11.65 2.40 -6.51
CA PHE A 57 10.37 1.70 -6.68
C PHE A 57 9.53 1.64 -5.40
N GLY A 58 10.15 1.77 -4.22
CA GLY A 58 9.45 1.94 -2.95
C GLY A 58 8.44 3.09 -2.94
N TYR A 59 8.68 4.14 -3.75
CA TYR A 59 7.74 5.25 -3.94
C TYR A 59 7.06 5.24 -5.32
N LEU A 60 7.76 4.83 -6.39
CA LEU A 60 7.23 4.85 -7.75
C LEU A 60 6.11 3.83 -7.98
N CYS A 61 6.06 2.73 -7.21
CA CYS A 61 4.97 1.76 -7.30
C CYS A 61 3.59 2.39 -7.00
N SER A 62 3.50 3.38 -6.11
CA SER A 62 2.23 4.01 -5.76
C SER A 62 1.53 4.72 -6.94
N PRO A 63 2.17 5.66 -7.67
CA PRO A 63 1.54 6.27 -8.84
C PRO A 63 1.32 5.29 -9.99
N LEU A 64 2.20 4.29 -10.18
CA LEU A 64 1.98 3.24 -11.19
C LEU A 64 0.73 2.41 -10.88
N TRP A 65 0.55 2.04 -9.61
CA TRP A 65 -0.65 1.34 -9.15
C TRP A 65 -1.91 2.18 -9.31
N LEU A 66 -1.85 3.47 -8.93
CA LEU A 66 -2.95 4.41 -9.14
C LEU A 66 -3.31 4.51 -10.62
N ALA A 67 -2.32 4.67 -11.52
CA ALA A 67 -2.55 4.72 -12.96
C ALA A 67 -3.17 3.44 -13.49
N PHE A 68 -2.69 2.27 -13.05
CA PHE A 68 -3.28 0.98 -13.38
C PHE A 68 -4.76 0.90 -12.99
N LEU A 69 -5.11 1.29 -11.75
CA LEU A 69 -6.50 1.29 -11.30
C LEU A 69 -7.36 2.26 -12.12
N LEU A 70 -6.86 3.46 -12.43
CA LEU A 70 -7.60 4.44 -13.23
C LEU A 70 -7.86 3.95 -14.67
N VAL A 71 -6.84 3.37 -15.32
CA VAL A 71 -6.96 2.80 -16.67
C VAL A 71 -7.91 1.61 -16.67
N TYR A 72 -7.81 0.72 -15.68
CA TYR A 72 -8.74 -0.39 -15.52
C TYR A 72 -10.19 0.10 -15.40
N ASN A 73 -10.45 1.05 -14.49
CA ASN A 73 -11.78 1.62 -14.30
C ASN A 73 -12.28 2.31 -15.58
N TRP A 74 -11.42 3.06 -16.27
CA TRP A 74 -11.76 3.70 -17.54
C TRP A 74 -12.21 2.70 -18.59
N ILE A 75 -11.45 1.60 -18.77
CA ILE A 75 -11.79 0.53 -19.70
C ILE A 75 -13.14 -0.10 -19.31
N ARG A 76 -13.35 -0.41 -18.02
CA ARG A 76 -14.62 -1.00 -17.54
C ARG A 76 -15.82 -0.09 -17.78
N ILE A 77 -15.70 1.20 -17.47
CA ILE A 77 -16.77 2.18 -17.71
C ILE A 77 -17.06 2.33 -19.20
N SER A 78 -16.01 2.39 -20.04
CA SER A 78 -16.14 2.50 -21.49
C SER A 78 -16.85 1.28 -22.07
N TYR A 79 -16.48 0.09 -21.61
CA TYR A 79 -17.10 -1.18 -21.97
C TYR A 79 -18.61 -1.17 -21.66
N VAL A 80 -18.98 -0.91 -20.40
CA VAL A 80 -20.39 -0.88 -19.95
C VAL A 80 -21.22 0.15 -20.73
N ARG A 81 -20.64 1.28 -21.12
CA ARG A 81 -21.34 2.32 -21.90
C ARG A 81 -21.47 1.97 -23.38
N SER A 82 -20.49 1.28 -23.95
CA SER A 82 -20.45 0.97 -25.38
C SER A 82 -21.39 -0.16 -25.79
N GLY A 83 -21.73 -1.07 -24.87
CA GLY A 83 -22.53 -2.26 -25.19
C GLY A 83 -21.86 -3.23 -26.16
N LEU A 84 -20.55 -3.09 -26.40
CA LEU A 84 -19.76 -3.99 -27.24
C LEU A 84 -19.70 -5.38 -26.60
N SER A 85 -19.68 -6.42 -27.42
CA SER A 85 -19.48 -7.80 -26.98
C SER A 85 -18.08 -8.02 -26.40
N GLU A 86 -17.94 -8.95 -25.44
CA GLU A 86 -16.63 -9.33 -24.89
C GLU A 86 -15.74 -9.89 -26.01
N ILE A 87 -14.65 -9.18 -26.31
CA ILE A 87 -13.55 -9.80 -27.04
C ILE A 87 -12.87 -10.74 -26.04
N VAL A 88 -13.04 -12.04 -26.25
CA VAL A 88 -12.39 -13.06 -25.44
C VAL A 88 -10.88 -12.93 -25.63
N VAL A 89 -10.20 -12.32 -24.65
CA VAL A 89 -8.74 -12.27 -24.63
C VAL A 89 -8.26 -13.62 -24.10
N HIS A 90 -7.62 -14.39 -24.97
CA HIS A 90 -7.00 -15.64 -24.55
C HIS A 90 -5.87 -15.37 -23.54
N PRO A 91 -5.74 -16.17 -22.47
CA PRO A 91 -4.67 -16.01 -21.50
C PRO A 91 -3.29 -16.05 -22.18
N PHE A 92 -2.37 -15.22 -21.70
CA PHE A 92 -0.97 -15.23 -22.17
C PHE A 92 -0.24 -16.54 -21.79
N THR A 93 -0.79 -17.31 -20.85
CA THR A 93 -0.24 -18.58 -20.35
C THR A 93 -1.01 -19.77 -20.93
N PRO A 94 -0.55 -20.39 -22.05
CA PRO A 94 -1.25 -21.50 -22.69
C PRO A 94 -1.26 -22.79 -21.84
N TYR A 95 -0.49 -22.83 -20.76
CA TYR A 95 -0.36 -24.00 -19.88
C TYR A 95 -1.34 -24.02 -18.71
N LEU A 96 -2.02 -22.89 -18.43
CA LEU A 96 -2.98 -22.76 -17.34
C LEU A 96 -4.39 -22.55 -17.92
N ASN A 97 -5.19 -23.61 -17.90
CA ASN A 97 -6.60 -23.59 -18.28
C ASN A 97 -7.45 -22.98 -17.16
N LEU A 98 -7.20 -21.72 -16.82
CA LEU A 98 -8.00 -20.96 -15.84
C LEU A 98 -8.79 -19.87 -16.55
N THR A 99 -10.02 -19.66 -16.12
CA THR A 99 -10.82 -18.49 -16.54
C THR A 99 -10.14 -17.20 -16.06
N ALA A 100 -10.48 -16.06 -16.67
CA ALA A 100 -9.92 -14.76 -16.26
C ALA A 100 -10.15 -14.47 -14.76
N ASN A 101 -11.32 -14.84 -14.23
CA ASN A 101 -11.67 -14.69 -12.82
C ASN A 101 -10.82 -15.58 -11.90
N GLN A 102 -10.57 -16.83 -12.31
CA GLN A 102 -9.72 -17.75 -11.55
C GLN A 102 -8.26 -17.29 -11.54
N HIS A 103 -7.74 -16.81 -12.67
CA HIS A 103 -6.40 -16.21 -12.73
C HIS A 103 -6.28 -14.99 -11.81
N ALA A 104 -7.27 -14.07 -11.86
CA ALA A 104 -7.28 -12.89 -11.01
C ALA A 104 -7.33 -13.26 -9.51
N PHE A 105 -8.16 -14.25 -9.14
CA PHE A 105 -8.25 -14.74 -7.78
C PHE A 105 -6.95 -15.41 -7.31
N LEU A 106 -6.29 -16.20 -8.15
CA LEU A 106 -5.00 -16.82 -7.82
C LEU A 106 -3.94 -15.76 -7.51
N ILE A 107 -3.82 -14.75 -8.37
CA ILE A 107 -2.88 -13.64 -8.16
C ILE A 107 -3.21 -12.90 -6.86
N PHE A 108 -4.49 -12.59 -6.63
CA PHE A 108 -4.96 -11.96 -5.40
C PHE A 108 -4.60 -12.79 -4.16
N ALA A 109 -4.86 -14.09 -4.17
CA ALA A 109 -4.58 -15.00 -3.06
C ALA A 109 -3.07 -15.10 -2.78
N LEU A 110 -2.23 -15.15 -3.82
CA LEU A 110 -0.77 -15.14 -3.66
C LEU A 110 -0.29 -13.81 -3.05
N CYS A 111 -0.78 -12.68 -3.54
CA CYS A 111 -0.44 -11.37 -3.00
C CYS A 111 -0.88 -11.21 -1.54
N MET A 112 -2.13 -11.58 -1.21
CA MET A 112 -2.64 -11.56 0.16
C MET A 112 -1.85 -12.50 1.06
N GLY A 113 -1.50 -13.70 0.58
CA GLY A 113 -0.67 -14.66 1.29
C GLY A 113 0.67 -14.05 1.69
N ILE A 114 1.38 -13.42 0.75
CA ILE A 114 2.68 -12.77 1.01
C ILE A 114 2.54 -11.60 1.99
N ILE A 115 1.54 -10.74 1.81
CA ILE A 115 1.33 -9.54 2.65
C ILE A 115 0.96 -9.94 4.09
N LEU A 116 0.13 -10.97 4.25
CA LEU A 116 -0.35 -11.44 5.55
C LEU A 116 0.59 -12.45 6.20
N PHE A 117 1.52 -13.04 5.45
CA PHE A 117 2.48 -14.04 5.93
C PHE A 117 3.17 -13.67 7.26
N PRO A 118 3.77 -12.48 7.44
CA PRO A 118 4.39 -12.12 8.72
C PRO A 118 3.41 -12.12 9.89
N LYS A 119 2.13 -11.78 9.66
CA LYS A 119 1.08 -11.82 10.69
C LYS A 119 0.70 -13.26 11.03
N LEU A 120 0.64 -14.13 10.04
CA LEU A 120 0.41 -15.56 10.24
C LEU A 120 1.55 -16.20 11.04
N LEU A 121 2.81 -15.86 10.73
CA LEU A 121 3.97 -16.29 11.51
C LEU A 121 3.92 -15.78 12.95
N ALA A 122 3.49 -14.53 13.17
CA ALA A 122 3.33 -13.98 14.51
C ALA A 122 2.30 -14.77 15.33
N ILE A 123 1.14 -15.08 14.75
CA ILE A 123 0.11 -15.91 15.42
C ILE A 123 0.64 -17.33 15.68
N ALA A 124 1.30 -17.95 14.70
CA ALA A 124 1.90 -19.28 14.87
C ALA A 124 2.94 -19.28 16.01
N TYR A 125 3.77 -18.24 16.09
CA TYR A 125 4.75 -18.08 17.16
C TYR A 125 4.08 -17.97 18.55
N LEU A 126 2.97 -17.23 18.66
CA LEU A 126 2.20 -17.12 19.91
C LEU A 126 1.49 -18.43 20.29
N LEU A 127 1.14 -19.28 19.32
CA LEU A 127 0.58 -20.61 19.59
C LEU A 127 1.62 -21.54 20.20
N ILE A 128 2.87 -21.47 19.73
CA ILE A 128 3.97 -22.32 20.18
C ILE A 128 4.55 -21.83 21.52
N ASN A 129 4.45 -20.53 21.84
CA ASN A 129 5.06 -19.92 23.03
C ASN A 129 4.00 -19.33 23.99
N PRO A 130 3.43 -20.15 24.91
CA PRO A 130 2.41 -19.71 25.87
C PRO A 130 2.84 -18.53 26.75
N GLN A 131 4.12 -18.48 27.15
CA GLN A 131 4.68 -17.41 27.99
C GLN A 131 4.61 -16.05 27.28
N VAL A 132 4.94 -16.00 26.00
CA VAL A 132 4.86 -14.77 25.20
C VAL A 132 3.38 -14.41 24.96
N ARG A 133 2.54 -15.41 24.65
CA ARG A 133 1.09 -15.23 24.45
C ARG A 133 0.40 -14.53 25.63
N GLU A 134 0.79 -14.85 26.86
CA GLU A 134 0.23 -14.21 28.06
C GLU A 134 0.60 -12.73 28.17
N GLN A 135 1.79 -12.33 27.70
CA GLN A 135 2.19 -10.91 27.63
C GLN A 135 1.32 -10.11 26.66
N PHE A 136 0.75 -10.75 25.63
CA PHE A 136 -0.21 -10.15 24.70
C PHE A 136 -1.68 -10.30 25.16
N GLY A 137 -1.92 -10.79 26.39
CA GLY A 137 -3.26 -10.93 26.95
C GLY A 137 -4.07 -12.11 26.39
N GLY A 138 -3.39 -13.10 25.80
CA GLY A 138 -4.00 -14.34 25.30
C GLY A 138 -4.21 -14.35 23.78
N LEU A 139 -4.49 -15.54 23.23
CA LEU A 139 -4.62 -15.76 21.79
C LEU A 139 -5.77 -14.95 21.17
N ALA A 140 -6.92 -14.88 21.84
CA ALA A 140 -8.10 -14.17 21.33
C ALA A 140 -7.83 -12.67 21.15
N LYS A 141 -7.14 -12.04 22.12
CA LYS A 141 -6.74 -10.62 22.03
C LYS A 141 -5.67 -10.38 20.97
N ALA A 142 -4.74 -11.31 20.81
CA ALA A 142 -3.74 -11.24 19.74
C ALA A 142 -4.39 -11.31 18.35
N ILE A 143 -5.32 -12.25 18.13
CA ILE A 143 -6.04 -12.39 16.86
C ILE A 143 -6.91 -11.15 16.59
N SER A 144 -7.65 -10.66 17.59
CA SER A 144 -8.46 -9.45 17.40
C SER A 144 -7.59 -8.23 17.07
N SER A 145 -6.43 -8.10 17.71
CA SER A 145 -5.44 -7.06 17.41
C SER A 145 -4.97 -7.14 15.95
N VAL A 146 -4.62 -8.34 15.46
CA VAL A 146 -4.21 -8.55 14.06
C VAL A 146 -5.34 -8.17 13.09
N ILE A 147 -6.59 -8.53 13.39
CA ILE A 147 -7.74 -8.18 12.53
C ILE A 147 -7.94 -6.66 12.51
N ILE A 148 -8.00 -6.02 13.67
CA ILE A 148 -8.19 -4.56 13.79
C ILE A 148 -7.07 -3.82 13.06
N GLU A 149 -5.82 -4.23 13.27
CA GLU A 149 -4.67 -3.63 12.60
C GLU A 149 -4.70 -3.88 11.09
N THR A 150 -5.19 -5.03 10.62
CA THR A 150 -5.31 -5.32 9.18
C THR A 150 -6.36 -4.42 8.53
N VAL A 151 -7.51 -4.25 9.17
CA VAL A 151 -8.56 -3.31 8.72
C VAL A 151 -8.01 -1.88 8.70
N PHE A 152 -7.33 -1.46 9.75
CA PHE A 152 -6.74 -0.12 9.82
C PHE A 152 -5.68 0.08 8.72
N SER A 153 -4.80 -0.89 8.51
CA SER A 153 -3.79 -0.87 7.44
C SER A 153 -4.41 -0.81 6.06
N ALA A 154 -5.49 -1.54 5.81
CA ALA A 154 -6.23 -1.50 4.55
C ALA A 154 -6.84 -0.12 4.28
N LEU A 155 -7.30 0.59 5.31
CA LEU A 155 -7.82 1.96 5.19
C LEU A 155 -6.71 3.01 5.00
N VAL A 156 -5.55 2.80 5.62
CA VAL A 156 -4.41 3.72 5.51
C VAL A 156 -3.68 3.58 4.18
N ALA A 157 -3.63 2.37 3.61
CA ALA A 157 -2.97 2.08 2.33
C ALA A 157 -3.36 3.03 1.17
N PRO A 158 -4.64 3.29 0.85
CA PRO A 158 -5.02 4.21 -0.21
C PRO A 158 -4.64 5.66 0.10
N ILE A 159 -4.62 6.07 1.37
CA ILE A 159 -4.19 7.42 1.76
C ILE A 159 -2.68 7.58 1.47
N ASN A 160 -1.88 6.60 1.89
CA ASN A 160 -0.45 6.57 1.59
C ASN A 160 -0.18 6.52 0.09
N MET A 161 -0.96 5.76 -0.69
CA MET A 161 -0.85 5.70 -2.14
C MET A 161 -1.03 7.09 -2.78
N LEU A 162 -2.05 7.85 -2.36
CA LEU A 162 -2.29 9.20 -2.86
C LEU A 162 -1.17 10.17 -2.47
N TRP A 163 -0.70 10.12 -1.23
CA TRP A 163 0.45 10.92 -0.79
C TRP A 163 1.73 10.59 -1.56
N HIS A 164 2.09 9.32 -1.70
CA HIS A 164 3.27 8.90 -2.45
C HIS A 164 3.17 9.31 -3.92
N SER A 165 2.00 9.14 -4.53
CA SER A 165 1.75 9.58 -5.91
C SER A 165 1.96 11.09 -6.04
N TRP A 166 1.40 11.88 -5.11
CA TRP A 166 1.60 13.32 -5.07
C TRP A 166 3.07 13.72 -4.85
N PHE A 167 3.79 13.03 -3.96
CA PHE A 167 5.21 13.30 -3.71
C PHE A 167 6.08 13.02 -4.93
N VAL A 168 5.82 11.91 -5.63
CA VAL A 168 6.51 11.59 -6.88
C VAL A 168 6.23 12.65 -7.94
N ILE A 169 4.96 13.00 -8.16
CA ILE A 169 4.57 14.01 -9.16
C ILE A 169 5.22 15.36 -8.87
N THR A 170 5.12 15.86 -7.63
CA THR A 170 5.71 17.14 -7.25
C THR A 170 7.23 17.14 -7.37
N ASN A 171 7.90 16.02 -7.06
CA ASN A 171 9.34 15.89 -7.25
C ASN A 171 9.74 15.88 -8.74
N LEU A 172 8.96 15.24 -9.61
CA LEU A 172 9.18 15.27 -11.06
C LEU A 172 9.03 16.69 -11.64
N PHE A 173 8.14 17.51 -11.08
CA PHE A 173 8.02 18.93 -11.40
C PHE A 173 9.06 19.83 -10.71
N GLY A 174 10.05 19.25 -10.03
CA GLY A 174 11.15 20.00 -9.40
C GLY A 174 10.77 20.74 -8.11
N MET A 175 9.61 20.44 -7.50
CA MET A 175 9.21 21.07 -6.25
C MET A 175 10.03 20.50 -5.08
N THR A 176 10.86 21.33 -4.48
CA THR A 176 11.74 20.92 -3.37
C THR A 176 10.99 20.85 -2.04
N VAL A 177 11.38 19.91 -1.19
CA VAL A 177 10.84 19.78 0.18
C VAL A 177 11.75 20.55 1.14
N SER A 178 11.20 21.55 1.83
CA SER A 178 11.94 22.24 2.89
C SER A 178 12.19 21.30 4.07
N TRP A 179 13.41 21.33 4.61
CA TRP A 179 13.76 20.55 5.80
C TRP A 179 13.27 21.28 7.05
N ILE A 180 12.15 20.82 7.61
CA ILE A 180 11.60 21.37 8.85
C ILE A 180 12.03 20.45 10.02
N PRO A 181 12.50 21.00 11.15
CA PRO A 181 12.84 20.22 12.33
C PRO A 181 11.65 19.36 12.79
N ILE A 182 11.92 18.08 13.07
CA ILE A 182 10.92 17.16 13.62
C ILE A 182 10.61 17.63 15.05
N ARG A 183 9.34 17.97 15.34
CA ARG A 183 8.89 18.24 16.70
C ARG A 183 8.82 16.90 17.46
N ARG A 184 9.61 16.77 18.53
CA ARG A 184 9.75 15.54 19.33
C ARG A 184 8.73 15.43 20.48
N SER A 185 7.92 16.46 20.71
CA SER A 185 6.83 16.38 21.67
C SER A 185 5.61 15.70 21.04
N ALA A 186 5.00 14.76 21.76
CA ALA A 186 3.74 14.12 21.37
C ALA A 186 2.60 15.15 21.41
N ILE A 187 2.48 15.95 20.36
CA ILE A 187 1.31 16.80 20.16
C ILE A 187 0.22 15.86 19.66
N GLN A 188 -0.76 15.58 20.53
CA GLN A 188 -2.00 14.94 20.12
C GLN A 188 -2.64 15.82 19.04
N VAL A 189 -2.76 15.28 17.82
CA VAL A 189 -3.50 15.96 16.76
C VAL A 189 -4.96 15.92 17.16
N ARG A 190 -5.58 17.07 17.38
CA ARG A 190 -7.02 17.10 17.65
C ARG A 190 -7.74 16.55 16.42
N PHE A 191 -8.82 15.79 16.61
CA PHE A 191 -9.57 15.21 15.49
C PHE A 191 -9.93 16.26 14.43
N LEU A 192 -10.35 17.45 14.86
CA LEU A 192 -10.67 18.59 14.00
C LEU A 192 -9.48 19.14 13.20
N GLU A 193 -8.25 18.99 13.69
CA GLU A 193 -7.02 19.40 12.98
C GLU A 193 -6.61 18.37 11.92
N ALA A 194 -7.01 17.11 12.08
CA ALA A 194 -6.75 16.05 11.10
C ALA A 194 -7.73 16.10 9.90
N VAL A 195 -8.94 16.66 10.10
CA VAL A 195 -9.98 16.72 9.06
C VAL A 195 -9.48 17.41 7.78
N PRO A 196 -8.92 18.63 7.79
CA PRO A 196 -8.51 19.28 6.54
C PRO A 196 -7.47 18.50 5.73
N ALA A 197 -6.59 17.75 6.41
CA ALA A 197 -5.56 16.96 5.75
C ALA A 197 -6.09 15.64 5.16
N LEU A 198 -7.09 15.02 5.79
CA LEU A 198 -7.64 13.73 5.39
C LEU A 198 -8.91 13.85 4.53
N LEU A 199 -9.66 14.95 4.65
CA LEU A 199 -10.92 15.16 3.95
C LEU A 199 -10.80 15.00 2.42
N PRO A 200 -9.75 15.54 1.73
CA PRO A 200 -9.61 15.33 0.30
C PRO A 200 -9.50 13.84 -0.07
N HIS A 201 -8.78 13.06 0.72
CA HIS A 201 -8.61 11.61 0.52
C HIS A 201 -9.94 10.88 0.70
N THR A 202 -10.70 11.23 1.75
CA THR A 202 -12.03 10.67 2.00
C THR A 202 -12.99 10.99 0.85
N VAL A 203 -13.01 12.23 0.37
CA VAL A 203 -13.88 12.65 -0.75
C VAL A 203 -13.51 11.91 -2.03
N ILE A 204 -12.22 11.79 -2.36
CA ILE A 204 -11.74 11.01 -3.50
C ILE A 204 -12.20 9.55 -3.37
N GLY A 205 -12.03 8.96 -2.18
CA GLY A 205 -12.44 7.58 -1.91
C GLY A 205 -13.96 7.36 -2.07
N LEU A 206 -14.78 8.28 -1.58
CA LEU A 206 -16.24 8.20 -1.70
C LEU A 206 -16.70 8.35 -3.16
N ILE A 207 -16.16 9.32 -3.89
CA ILE A 207 -16.49 9.52 -5.31
C ILE A 207 -16.06 8.30 -6.12
N TRP A 208 -14.84 7.82 -5.91
CA TRP A 208 -14.33 6.66 -6.63
C TRP A 208 -15.13 5.40 -6.29
N GLY A 209 -15.41 5.16 -5.01
CA GLY A 209 -16.24 4.05 -4.56
C GLY A 209 -17.64 4.07 -5.17
N TYR A 210 -18.29 5.24 -5.24
CA TYR A 210 -19.59 5.39 -5.91
C TYR A 210 -19.53 5.07 -7.41
N ILE A 211 -18.48 5.53 -8.11
CA ILE A 211 -18.26 5.21 -9.53
C ILE A 211 -18.12 3.70 -9.72
N ILE A 212 -17.29 3.03 -8.92
CA ILE A 212 -17.09 1.57 -9.01
C ILE A 212 -18.40 0.85 -8.71
N TRP A 213 -19.11 1.21 -7.64
CA TRP A 213 -20.40 0.60 -7.31
C TRP A 213 -21.42 0.71 -8.45
N LYS A 214 -21.40 1.82 -9.20
CA LYS A 214 -22.30 2.03 -10.33
C LYS A 214 -21.92 1.19 -11.57
N TYR A 215 -20.64 1.04 -11.87
CA TYR A 215 -20.15 0.48 -13.14
C TYR A 215 -19.56 -0.93 -13.04
N ASP A 216 -19.12 -1.37 -11.86
CA ASP A 216 -18.51 -2.67 -11.61
C ASP A 216 -18.86 -3.15 -10.20
N ARG A 217 -20.12 -3.56 -10.01
CA ARG A 217 -20.64 -4.04 -8.72
C ARG A 217 -19.86 -5.25 -8.20
N VAL A 218 -19.43 -6.14 -9.11
CA VAL A 218 -18.66 -7.31 -8.73
C VAL A 218 -17.33 -6.85 -8.15
N ALA A 219 -16.56 -6.00 -8.85
CA ALA A 219 -15.30 -5.49 -8.30
C ALA A 219 -15.47 -4.70 -6.99
N PHE A 220 -16.57 -3.94 -6.85
CA PHE A 220 -16.91 -3.29 -5.58
C PHE A 220 -17.14 -4.30 -4.43
N LEU A 221 -17.78 -5.43 -4.76
CA LEU A 221 -18.18 -6.49 -3.84
C LEU A 221 -17.23 -7.68 -3.82
N VAL A 222 -16.03 -7.64 -4.40
CA VAL A 222 -15.09 -8.78 -4.47
C VAL A 222 -14.63 -9.26 -3.07
N VAL A 223 -15.04 -8.60 -1.98
CA VAL A 223 -14.97 -9.15 -0.62
C VAL A 223 -16.04 -10.26 -0.36
N PHE A 224 -17.09 -10.37 -1.20
CA PHE A 224 -18.28 -11.17 -0.92
C PHE A 224 -18.83 -12.02 -2.08
N TYR A 225 -18.31 -11.90 -3.32
CA TYR A 225 -18.90 -12.62 -4.45
C TYR A 225 -17.86 -13.31 -5.34
N PRO A 226 -17.34 -14.49 -4.94
CA PRO A 226 -16.41 -15.25 -5.76
C PRO A 226 -17.09 -16.14 -6.80
N PHE A 227 -18.43 -16.22 -6.85
CA PHE A 227 -19.12 -17.22 -7.66
C PHE A 227 -20.44 -16.70 -8.26
N SER A 228 -20.37 -16.08 -9.44
CA SER A 228 -21.37 -16.40 -10.47
C SER A 228 -20.60 -16.84 -11.71
N SER A 229 -20.61 -18.15 -11.90
CA SER A 229 -20.42 -18.76 -13.22
C SER A 229 -21.57 -18.29 -14.10
N ASP A 230 -21.26 -17.42 -15.06
CA ASP A 230 -21.69 -17.72 -16.43
C ASP A 230 -20.64 -18.66 -17.04
#